data_AF-A0A1F9RHJ2-F1
#
_entry.id   AF-A0A1F9RHJ2-F1
#
_cell.length_a   1.000
_cell.length_b   1.000
_cell.length_c   1.000
_cell.angle_alpha   90.00
_cell.angle_beta   90.00
_cell.angle_gamma   90.00
#
_symmetry.space_group_name_H-M   'P 1'
#
loop_
_entity.id
_entity.type
_entity.pdbx_description
1 polymer ?
#
loop_
_entity_poly.entity_id
_entity_poly.type
_entity_poly.pdbx_seq_one_letter_code
_entity_poly.pdbx_strand_id
1 'polypeptide(L)' 'MTDLSYLLETILLLAVPFVPVALGAILRKKFPAAPETPPSGAQKAGRLAGNVLFWGGIAGILFVIVLFLHFKGKLF' A
#
# COMPACT_ATOMS: atom_id res chain seq x y z
N MET A 1 9.65 29.93 -8.17
CA MET A 1 10.26 28.58 -8.06
C MET A 1 9.94 27.87 -6.75
N THR A 2 9.24 28.51 -5.81
CA THR A 2 8.79 27.93 -4.53
C THR A 2 7.48 27.14 -4.64
N ASP A 3 6.48 27.67 -5.34
CA ASP A 3 5.13 27.09 -5.33
C ASP A 3 5.04 25.71 -5.99
N LEU A 4 5.77 25.49 -7.09
CA LEU A 4 5.84 24.17 -7.73
C LEU A 4 6.50 23.13 -6.82
N SER A 5 7.51 23.54 -6.05
CA SER A 5 8.21 22.64 -5.12
C SER A 5 7.29 22.22 -3.96
N TYR A 6 6.55 23.17 -3.38
CA TYR A 6 5.57 22.88 -2.33
C TYR A 6 4.41 22.01 -2.83
N LEU A 7 3.95 22.25 -4.06
CA LEU A 7 2.94 21.42 -4.70
C LEU A 7 3.43 19.98 -4.83
N LEU A 8 4.65 19.78 -5.35
CA LEU A 8 5.24 18.45 -5.53
C LEU A 8 5.43 17.73 -4.19
N GLU A 9 5.95 18.42 -3.18
CA GLU A 9 6.15 17.87 -1.84
C GLU A 9 4.83 17.45 -1.20
N THR A 10 3.77 18.25 -1.35
CA THR A 10 2.43 17.93 -0.86
C THR A 10 1.86 16.70 -1.56
N ILE A 11 2.02 16.59 -2.88
CA ILE A 11 1.59 15.42 -3.66
C ILE A 11 2.35 14.16 -3.20
N LEU A 12 3.67 14.27 -3.02
CA LEU A 12 4.51 13.17 -2.54
C LEU A 12 4.09 12.72 -1.15
N LEU A 13 3.83 13.66 -0.23
CA LEU A 13 3.37 13.38 1.12
C LEU A 13 2.01 12.68 1.12
N LEU A 14 1.08 13.14 0.26
CA LEU A 14 -0.23 12.49 0.06
C LEU A 14 -0.11 11.10 -0.56
N ALA A 15 0.94 10.84 -1.35
CA ALA A 15 1.19 9.54 -1.96
C ALA A 15 1.81 8.52 -1.00
N VAL A 16 2.46 8.95 0.10
CA VAL A 16 3.13 8.07 1.08
C VAL A 16 2.25 6.90 1.55
N PRO A 17 0.97 7.09 1.94
CA PRO A 17 0.11 6.01 2.41
C PRO A 17 -0.18 4.95 1.34
N PHE A 18 -0.03 5.30 0.06
CA PHE A 18 -0.27 4.40 -1.08
C PHE A 18 0.96 3.58 -1.46
N VAL A 19 2.15 3.94 -0.98
CA VAL A 19 3.42 3.23 -1.27
C VAL A 19 3.35 1.74 -0.90
N PRO A 20 2.86 1.33 0.28
CA PRO A 20 2.73 -0.10 0.62
C PRO A 20 1.80 -0.85 -0.34
N VAL A 21 0.71 -0.23 -0.78
CA VAL A 21 -0.25 -0.83 -1.73
C VAL A 21 0.41 -1.04 -3.09
N ALA A 22 1.13 -0.03 -3.60
CA ALA A 22 1.84 -0.12 -4.86
C ALA A 22 2.95 -1.19 -4.83
N LEU A 23 3.77 -1.21 -3.78
CA LEU A 23 4.80 -2.24 -3.59
C LEU A 23 4.20 -3.64 -3.47
N GLY A 24 3.09 -3.77 -2.73
CA GLY A 24 2.34 -5.02 -2.61
C GLY A 24 1.82 -5.52 -3.96
N ALA A 25 1.27 -4.62 -4.79
CA ALA A 25 0.81 -4.94 -6.14
C ALA A 25 1.97 -5.40 -7.05
N ILE A 26 3.11 -4.71 -7.01
CA ILE A 26 4.30 -5.08 -7.77
C ILE A 26 4.81 -6.46 -7.36
N LEU A 27 4.92 -6.73 -6.04
CA LEU A 27 5.37 -8.02 -5.53
C LEU A 27 4.40 -9.16 -5.87
N ARG A 28 3.08 -8.93 -5.81
CA ARG A 28 2.08 -9.93 -6.23
C ARG A 28 2.13 -10.22 -7.72
N LYS A 29 2.46 -9.23 -8.56
CA LYS A 29 2.70 -9.43 -9.99
C LYS A 29 3.99 -10.21 -10.24
N LYS A 30 5.06 -9.91 -9.47
CA LYS A 30 6.36 -10.59 -9.58
C LYS A 30 6.33 -12.03 -9.07
N PHE A 31 5.52 -12.31 -8.05
CA PHE A 31 5.38 -13.62 -7.41
C PHE A 31 3.93 -14.11 -7.49
N PRO A 32 3.49 -14.58 -8.68
CA PRO A 32 2.10 -14.99 -8.90
C PRO A 32 1.70 -16.22 -8.07
N ALA A 33 0.39 -16.38 -7.87
CA ALA A 33 -0.17 -17.45 -7.04
C ALA A 33 -0.04 -18.85 -7.68
N ALA A 34 -0.12 -18.93 -9.01
CA ALA A 34 0.04 -20.13 -9.81
C ALA A 34 1.34 -20.04 -10.62
N PRO A 35 2.48 -20.44 -10.05
CA PRO A 35 3.73 -20.50 -10.78
C PRO A 35 3.78 -21.70 -11.72
N GLU A 36 4.40 -21.54 -12.89
CA GLU A 36 4.60 -22.62 -13.88
C GLU A 36 5.58 -23.70 -13.37
N THR A 37 6.36 -23.39 -12.34
CA THR A 37 7.32 -24.29 -11.70
C THR A 37 7.06 -24.40 -10.19
N PRO A 38 7.53 -25.47 -9.53
CA PRO A 38 7.40 -25.62 -8.08
C PRO A 38 7.98 -24.40 -7.36
N PRO A 39 7.21 -23.71 -6.51
CA PRO A 39 7.65 -22.45 -5.93
C PRO A 39 8.82 -22.65 -4.98
N SER A 40 9.90 -21.92 -5.24
CA SER A 40 11.04 -21.83 -4.31
C SER A 40 10.63 -21.13 -3.00
N GLY A 41 11.42 -21.32 -1.94
CA GLY A 41 11.18 -20.65 -0.65
C GLY A 41 11.11 -19.11 -0.79
N ALA A 42 11.97 -18.54 -1.66
CA ALA A 42 11.98 -17.12 -1.96
C ALA A 42 10.69 -16.64 -2.64
N GLN A 43 10.09 -17.48 -3.50
CA GLN A 43 8.82 -17.15 -4.18
C GLN A 43 7.63 -17.15 -3.21
N LYS A 44 7.61 -18.08 -2.26
CA LYS A 44 6.59 -18.10 -1.19
C LYS A 44 6.71 -16.87 -0.29
N ALA A 45 7.93 -16.51 0.10
CA ALA A 45 8.20 -15.33 0.93
C ALA A 45 7.84 -14.03 0.20
N GLY A 46 8.24 -13.88 -1.06
CA GLY A 46 7.91 -12.71 -1.88
C GLY A 46 6.41 -12.53 -2.08
N ARG A 47 5.66 -13.63 -2.24
CA ARG A 47 4.19 -13.60 -2.31
C ARG A 47 3.55 -13.18 -0.99
N LEU A 48 4.04 -13.73 0.13
CA LEU A 48 3.55 -13.36 1.45
C LEU A 48 3.79 -11.86 1.72
N ALA A 49 4.99 -11.37 1.45
CA ALA A 49 5.34 -9.96 1.58
C ALA A 49 4.43 -9.08 0.70
N GLY A 50 4.20 -9.48 -0.55
CA GLY A 50 3.28 -8.76 -1.45
C GLY A 50 1.84 -8.71 -0.94
N ASN A 51 1.33 -9.81 -0.39
CA ASN A 51 -0.02 -9.85 0.21
C ASN A 51 -0.11 -8.98 1.46
N VAL A 52 0.88 -9.05 2.36
CA VAL A 52 0.91 -8.26 3.61
C VAL A 52 0.99 -6.78 3.30
N LEU A 53 1.86 -6.36 2.38
CA LEU A 53 1.99 -4.96 1.96
C LEU A 53 0.71 -4.44 1.29
N PHE A 54 0.11 -5.24 0.40
CA PHE A 54 -1.09 -4.83 -0.32
C PHE A 54 -2.30 -4.70 0.61
N TRP A 55 -2.64 -5.77 1.32
CA TRP A 55 -3.81 -5.78 2.20
C TRP A 55 -3.59 -4.95 3.45
N GLY A 56 -2.38 -4.96 4.02
CA GLY A 56 -2.02 -4.10 5.14
C GLY A 56 -2.06 -2.61 4.76
N GLY A 57 -1.59 -2.25 3.56
CA GLY A 57 -1.72 -0.90 3.05
C GLY A 57 -3.18 -0.45 2.89
N ILE A 58 -4.03 -1.29 2.29
CA ILE A 58 -5.46 -1.01 2.15
C ILE A 58 -6.13 -0.86 3.53
N ALA A 59 -5.87 -1.79 4.45
CA ALA A 59 -6.42 -1.75 5.80
C ALA A 59 -5.95 -0.49 6.56
N GLY A 60 -4.69 -0.10 6.41
CA GLY A 60 -4.15 1.13 7.00
C GLY A 60 -4.85 2.38 6.47
N ILE A 61 -5.07 2.49 5.16
CA ILE A 61 -5.82 3.61 4.55
C ILE A 61 -7.25 3.64 5.09
N LEU A 62 -7.94 2.50 5.12
CA LEU A 62 -9.31 2.41 5.66
C LEU A 62 -9.35 2.80 7.14
N PHE A 63 -8.37 2.37 7.93
CA PHE A 63 -8.28 2.72 9.34
C PHE A 63 -8.10 4.23 9.55
N VAL A 64 -7.25 4.89 8.76
CA VAL A 64 -7.09 6.35 8.80
C VAL A 64 -8.40 7.06 8.43
N ILE A 65 -9.11 6.57 7.41
CA ILE A 65 -10.43 7.12 7.02
C ILE A 65 -11.43 6.98 8.17
N VAL A 66 -11.50 5.82 8.81
CA VAL A 66 -12.39 5.58 9.95
C VAL A 66 -12.06 6.52 11.10
N LEU A 67 -10.77 6.63 11.49
CA LEU A 67 -10.34 7.57 12.53
C LEU A 67 -10.70 9.01 12.18
N PHE A 68 -10.47 9.44 10.95
CA PHE A 68 -10.80 10.78 10.50
C PHE A 68 -12.31 11.08 10.59
N LEU A 69 -13.15 10.12 10.19
CA LEU A 69 -14.60 10.26 10.29
C LEU A 69 -15.09 10.23 11.75
N HIS A 70 -14.46 9.42 12.60
CA HIS A 70 -14.75 9.38 14.03
C HIS A 70 -14.41 10.71 14.71
N PHE A 71 -13.21 11.26 14.49
CA PHE A 71 -12.82 12.57 15.03
C PHE A 71 -13.68 13.73 14.50
N LYS A 72 -14.32 13.56 13.33
CA LYS A 72 -15.29 14.52 12.81
C LYS A 72 -16.72 14.32 13.33
N GLY A 73 -16.96 13.36 14.22
CA GLY A 73 -18.29 13.03 14.74
C GLY A 73 -19.24 12.49 13.67
N LYS A 74 -18.72 12.01 12.54
CA LYS A 74 -19.51 11.40 11.45
C LYS A 74 -19.70 9.90 11.62
N LEU A 75 -18.95 9.30 12.54
CA LEU A 75 -18.98 7.88 12.87
C LEU A 75 -18.87 7.74 14.39
N PHE A 76 -19.93 7.19 15.00
CA PHE A 76 -20.15 7.01 16.44
C PHE A 76 -20.09 8.30 17.26
#